data_AF-A0A960D5L0-F1
#
_entry.id   AF-A0A960D5L0-F1
#
_cell.length_a   1.000
_cell.length_b   1.000
_cell.length_c   1.000
_cell.angle_alpha   90.00
_cell.angle_beta   90.00
_cell.angle_gamma   90.00
#
_symmetry.space_group_name_H-M   'P 1'
#
loop_
_entity.id
_entity.type
_entity.pdbx_description
1 polymer ?
#
loop_
_entity_poly.entity_id
_entity_poly.type
_entity_poly.pdbx_seq_one_letter_code
_entity_poly.pdbx_strand_id
1 'polypeptide(L)' 'MLSVEDWAEIRRLHRAEGLPIKLIARTLGISRNTVRAAVASEGPPKYVRKPTVSAVDVFEDAIRAQLTAVPTM' A
#
# COMPACT_ATOMS: atom_id res chain seq x y z
N MET A 1 3.24 -4.74 4.52
CA MET A 1 3.33 -3.60 3.59
C MET A 1 4.73 -3.03 3.73
N LEU A 2 5.40 -2.69 2.63
CA LEU A 2 6.70 -2.01 2.70
C LEU A 2 6.47 -0.59 3.25
N SER A 3 7.26 -0.15 4.24
CA SER A 3 7.16 1.23 4.74
C SER A 3 7.63 2.24 3.70
N VAL A 4 7.33 3.52 3.89
CA VAL A 4 7.82 4.59 2.99
C VAL A 4 9.34 4.70 3.09
N GLU A 5 9.87 4.48 4.29
CA GLU A 5 11.29 4.48 4.62
C GLU A 5 12.02 3.34 3.90
N ASP A 6 11.51 2.10 4.00
CA ASP A 6 12.11 0.95 3.32
C ASP A 6 12.07 1.13 1.79
N TRP A 7 10.98 1.68 1.26
CA TRP A 7 10.85 1.99 -0.16
C TRP A 7 11.90 3.02 -0.62
N ALA A 8 12.09 4.10 0.15
CA ALA A 8 13.07 5.12 -0.15
C ALA A 8 14.50 4.55 -0.09
N GLU A 9 14.78 3.72 0.91
CA GLU A 9 16.11 3.12 1.08
C GLU A 9 16.46 2.17 -0.07
N ILE A 10 15.53 1.31 -0.51
CA ILE A 10 15.73 0.47 -1.69
C ILE A 10 16.07 1.31 -2.92
N ARG A 11 15.35 2.41 -3.14
CA ARG A 11 15.58 3.29 -4.29
C ARG A 11 16.92 4.03 -4.19
N ARG A 12 17.32 4.45 -2.99
CA ARG A 12 18.62 5.09 -2.72
C ARG A 12 19.76 4.13 -3.03
N LEU A 13 19.72 2.91 -2.48
CA LEU A 13 20.71 1.86 -2.73
C LEU A 13 20.84 1.51 -4.22
N HIS A 14 19.73 1.50 -4.96
CA HIS A 14 19.79 1.16 -6.38
C HIS A 14 20.21 2.34 -7.27
N ARG A 15 19.60 3.52 -7.11
CA ARG A 15 19.78 4.66 -8.04
C ARG A 15 20.97 5.55 -7.68
N ALA A 16 21.25 5.74 -6.39
CA ALA A 16 22.37 6.57 -5.96
C ALA A 16 23.66 5.75 -5.82
N GLU A 17 23.58 4.57 -5.21
CA GLU A 17 24.77 3.70 -5.00
C GLU A 17 25.00 2.68 -6.12
N GLY A 18 24.05 2.50 -7.04
CA GLY A 18 24.19 1.57 -8.17
C GLY A 18 24.17 0.10 -7.79
N LEU A 19 23.71 -0.26 -6.58
CA LEU A 19 23.76 -1.64 -6.11
C LEU A 19 22.81 -2.54 -6.92
N PRO A 20 23.23 -3.78 -7.27
CA PRO A 20 22.37 -4.72 -7.96
C PRO A 20 21.17 -5.16 -7.11
N ILE A 21 20.01 -5.38 -7.76
CA ILE A 21 18.78 -5.86 -7.11
C ILE A 21 19.01 -7.10 -6.22
N LYS A 22 19.84 -8.05 -6.69
CA LYS A 22 20.12 -9.29 -5.95
C LYS A 22 20.90 -9.03 -4.66
N LEU A 23 21.79 -8.04 -4.67
CA LEU A 23 22.55 -7.64 -3.49
C LEU A 23 21.62 -6.96 -2.49
N ILE A 24 20.83 -5.97 -2.92
CA ILE A 24 19.85 -5.26 -2.08
C ILE A 24 18.88 -6.24 -1.41
N ALA A 25 18.32 -7.18 -2.18
CA ALA A 25 17.40 -8.20 -1.66
C ALA A 25 18.04 -9.05 -0.54
N ARG A 26 19.31 -9.45 -0.71
CA ARG A 26 20.04 -10.24 0.29
C ARG A 26 20.39 -9.40 1.52
N THR A 27 20.83 -8.16 1.35
CA THR A 27 21.23 -7.27 2.44
C THR A 27 20.05 -6.88 3.31
N LEU A 28 18.90 -6.56 2.71
CA LEU A 28 17.70 -6.14 3.43
C LEU A 28 16.76 -7.30 3.82
N GLY A 29 17.07 -8.54 3.42
CA GLY A 29 16.24 -9.72 3.74
C GLY A 29 14.84 -9.72 3.09
N ILE A 30 14.68 -9.03 1.96
CA ILE A 30 13.39 -8.89 1.26
C ILE A 30 13.40 -9.58 -0.10
N SER A 31 12.23 -9.90 -0.63
CA SER A 31 12.13 -10.59 -1.91
C SER A 31 12.68 -9.73 -3.06
N ARG A 32 13.33 -10.38 -4.05
CA ARG A 32 13.81 -9.70 -5.27
C ARG A 32 12.68 -8.99 -6.03
N ASN A 33 11.47 -9.53 -5.97
CA ASN A 33 10.29 -8.95 -6.61
C ASN A 33 9.87 -7.65 -5.91
N THR A 34 9.95 -7.61 -4.58
CA THR A 34 9.71 -6.39 -3.79
C THR A 34 10.71 -5.30 -4.13
N VAL A 35 12.00 -5.63 -4.23
CA VAL A 35 13.05 -4.67 -4.64
C VAL A 35 12.77 -4.14 -6.05
N ARG A 36 12.45 -5.03 -7.00
CA ARG A 36 12.13 -4.65 -8.38
C ARG A 36 10.92 -3.71 -8.43
N ALA A 37 9.86 -4.02 -7.69
CA ALA A 37 8.67 -3.20 -7.62
C ALA A 37 8.95 -1.82 -7.00
N ALA A 38 9.72 -1.76 -5.91
CA ALA A 38 10.10 -0.51 -5.26
C ALA A 38 10.95 0.39 -6.17
N VAL A 39 11.91 -0.19 -6.91
CA VAL A 39 12.74 0.53 -7.88
C VAL A 39 11.91 1.10 -9.04
N ALA A 40 10.94 0.34 -9.54
CA ALA A 40 10.09 0.72 -10.67
C ALA A 40 9.01 1.73 -10.29
N SER A 41 8.51 1.69 -9.05
CA SER A 41 7.48 2.61 -8.56
C SER A 41 8.00 4.05 -8.53
N GLU A 42 7.30 4.97 -9.19
CA GLU A 42 7.66 6.40 -9.21
C GLU A 42 7.45 7.08 -7.85
N GLY A 43 6.45 6.63 -7.09
CA GLY A 43 6.13 7.15 -5.76
C GLY A 43 6.09 6.08 -4.68
N PRO A 44 5.89 6.49 -3.40
CA PRO A 44 5.82 5.57 -2.28
C PRO A 44 4.64 4.61 -2.41
N PRO A 45 4.73 3.41 -1.81
CA PRO A 45 3.62 2.46 -1.81
C PRO A 45 2.40 3.09 -1.13
N LYS A 46 1.31 3.24 -1.88
CA LYS A 46 0.01 3.63 -1.34
C LYS A 46 -0.85 2.40 -1.17
N TYR A 47 -1.54 2.30 -0.04
CA TYR A 47 -2.56 1.27 0.13
C TYR A 47 -3.71 1.56 -0.83
N VAL A 48 -3.94 0.64 -1.76
CA VAL A 48 -5.08 0.67 -2.67
C VAL A 48 -5.74 -0.69 -2.59
N ARG A 49 -7.00 -0.70 -2.15
CA ARG A 49 -7.85 -1.90 -2.20
C ARG A 49 -8.78 -1.76 -3.38
N LYS A 50 -8.98 -2.82 -4.16
CA LYS A 50 -10.07 -2.84 -5.14
C LYS A 50 -11.39 -2.65 -4.38
N PRO A 51 -12.33 -1.84 -4.90
CA PRO A 51 -13.66 -1.76 -4.32
C PRO A 51 -14.26 -3.17 -4.29
N THR A 52 -14.90 -3.49 -3.17
CA THR A 52 -15.57 -4.76 -2.91
C THR A 52 -16.92 -4.43 -2.33
N VAL A 53 -17.94 -5.16 -2.77
CA VAL A 53 -19.29 -5.03 -2.23
C VAL A 53 -19.23 -5.31 -0.73
N SER A 54 -19.72 -4.36 0.06
CA SER A 54 -19.85 -4.51 1.50
C SER A 54 -21.10 -5.32 1.83
N ALA A 55 -21.05 -6.09 2.93
CA ALA A 55 -22.23 -6.76 3.46
C ALA A 55 -23.35 -5.75 3.83
N VAL A 56 -22.99 -4.48 4.07
CA VAL A 56 -23.94 -3.41 4.41
C VAL A 56 -24.49 -2.65 3.21
N ASP A 57 -23.96 -2.88 2.00
CA ASP A 57 -24.42 -2.14 0.80
C ASP A 57 -25.92 -2.38 0.53
N VAL A 58 -26.41 -3.59 0.81
CA VAL A 58 -27.84 -3.95 0.68
C VAL A 58 -28.73 -3.18 1.68
N PHE A 59 -28.15 -2.67 2.77
CA PHE A 59 -28.85 -1.97 3.83
C PHE A 59 -28.63 -0.45 3.82
N GLU A 60 -27.96 0.10 2.79
CA GLU A 60 -27.55 1.51 2.77
C GLU A 60 -28.74 2.47 2.98
N ASP A 61 -29.86 2.24 2.31
CA ASP A 61 -31.06 3.07 2.44
C ASP A 61 -31.67 3.01 3.85
N ALA A 62 -31.72 1.83 4.45
CA ALA A 62 -32.24 1.63 5.80
C ALA A 62 -31.35 2.32 6.85
N ILE A 63 -30.02 2.26 6.66
CA ILE A 63 -29.05 2.94 7.52
C ILE A 63 -29.25 4.46 7.43
N ARG A 64 -29.41 5.02 6.22
CA ARG A 64 -29.65 6.46 6.03
C ARG A 64 -30.95 6.92 6.67
N ALA A 65 -32.02 6.13 6.55
CA ALA A 65 -33.29 6.41 7.21
C ALA A 65 -33.15 6.44 8.74
N GLN A 66 -32.44 5.47 9.31
CA GLN A 66 -32.21 5.38 10.75
C GLN A 66 -31.37 6.55 11.28
N LEU A 67 -30.31 6.93 10.58
CA LEU A 67 -29.48 8.09 10.94
C LEU A 67 -30.26 9.41 10.89
N THR A 68 -31.23 9.52 9.98
CA THR A 68 -32.12 10.69 9.93
C THR A 68 -33.10 10.71 11.11
N ALA A 69 -33.62 9.54 11.49
CA ALA A 69 -34.56 9.41 12.61
C ALA A 69 -33.88 9.63 13.97
N VAL A 70 -32.60 9.28 14.11
CA VAL A 70 -31.83 9.39 15.36
C VAL A 70 -30.48 10.09 15.11
N PRO A 71 -30.46 11.42 14.98
CA PRO A 71 -29.27 12.16 14.52
C PRO A 71 -28.13 12.29 15.54
N THR A 72 -28.30 11.80 16.77
CA THR A 72 -27.29 11.87 17.84
C THR A 72 -26.63 10.52 18.15
N MET A 73 -26.87 9.48 17.34
CA MET A 73 -26.03 8.27 17.34
C MET A 73 -24.65 8.58 16.75
#